data_AF-A0A530QN96-F1
#
_entry.id   AF-A0A530QN96-F1
#
_cell.length_a   1.000
_cell.length_b   1.000
_cell.length_c   1.000
_cell.angle_alpha   90.00
_cell.angle_beta   90.00
_cell.angle_gamma   90.00
#
_symmetry.space_group_name_H-M   'P 1'
#
loop_
_entity.id
_entity.type
_entity.pdbx_description
1 polymer ?
#
loop_
_entity_poly.entity_id
_entity_poly.type
_entity_poly.pdbx_seq_one_letter_code
_entity_poly.pdbx_strand_id
1 'polypeptide(L)'
;LYDTYGFPLDLTQDALRPRGVSVDLEGFDAAMERQKAEARKSWAGSGDAATETVWFAVREKAGATEFLGYDTEQAEGIVQALVRDGAAVESAVVGETVGVVVNQTPFYGESGGQMGDTGVISGEGFAIDVTDTQKKGDGLFVHFGKVTKGTVKTGEAVELKVDHIRRTRLRSNHSATHLVHEALREVLGTHVAQKG
;
A
#
# COMPACT_ATOMS: atom_id res chain seq x y z
N LEU A 1 -14.64 9.28 12.39
CA LEU A 1 -13.45 9.18 13.27
C LEU A 1 -12.43 8.24 12.67
N TYR A 2 -12.82 6.99 12.40
CA TYR A 2 -11.97 5.99 11.78
C TYR A 2 -11.46 6.40 10.38
N ASP A 3 -12.31 6.49 9.35
CA ASP A 3 -11.80 6.76 7.99
C ASP A 3 -11.40 8.21 7.71
N THR A 4 -12.16 9.18 8.24
CA THR A 4 -11.90 10.61 7.95
C THR A 4 -10.67 11.14 8.69
N TYR A 5 -10.38 10.61 9.88
CA TYR A 5 -9.35 11.16 10.77
C TYR A 5 -8.34 10.10 11.23
N GLY A 6 -8.43 8.86 10.72
CA GLY A 6 -7.54 7.76 11.09
C GLY A 6 -7.64 7.33 12.55
N PHE A 7 -8.70 7.74 13.27
CA PHE A 7 -8.78 7.58 14.72
C PHE A 7 -9.31 6.18 15.08
N PRO A 8 -8.50 5.33 15.73
CA PRO A 8 -8.84 3.93 16.00
C PRO A 8 -10.10 3.73 16.85
N LEU A 9 -10.83 2.63 16.59
CA LEU A 9 -12.08 2.29 17.29
C LEU A 9 -11.83 1.96 18.77
N ASP A 10 -10.76 1.23 19.07
CA ASP A 10 -10.29 0.88 20.40
C ASP A 10 -9.95 2.14 21.22
N LEU A 11 -9.25 3.10 20.63
CA LEU A 11 -8.96 4.39 21.27
C LEU A 11 -10.23 5.23 21.49
N THR A 12 -11.21 5.11 20.60
CA THR A 12 -12.53 5.74 20.77
C THR A 12 -13.28 5.13 21.95
N GLN A 13 -13.24 3.79 22.10
CA GLN A 13 -13.86 3.08 23.22
C GLN A 13 -13.19 3.43 24.55
N ASP A 14 -11.87 3.48 24.59
CA ASP A 14 -11.10 3.84 25.78
C ASP A 14 -11.38 5.29 26.23
N ALA A 15 -11.51 6.23 25.28
CA ALA A 15 -11.81 7.63 25.58
C ALA A 15 -13.24 7.84 26.14
N LEU A 16 -14.19 6.97 25.77
CA LEU A 16 -15.60 7.07 26.16
C LEU A 16 -15.92 6.29 27.45
N ARG A 17 -15.10 5.30 27.81
CA ARG A 17 -15.28 4.46 29.01
C ARG A 17 -15.45 5.26 30.32
N PRO A 18 -14.66 6.31 30.64
CA PRO A 18 -14.83 7.09 31.86
C PRO A 18 -16.13 7.90 31.90
N ARG A 19 -16.76 8.12 30.74
CA ARG A 19 -18.02 8.87 30.59
C ARG A 19 -19.24 7.95 30.60
N GLY A 20 -19.05 6.64 30.74
CA GLY A 20 -20.15 5.65 30.75
C GLY A 20 -20.88 5.52 29.41
N VAL A 21 -20.23 5.93 28.31
CA VAL A 21 -20.81 5.85 26.96
C VAL A 21 -20.23 4.64 26.23
N SER A 22 -21.10 3.73 25.78
CA SER A 22 -20.70 2.58 24.96
C SER A 22 -20.73 2.91 23.48
N VAL A 23 -19.82 2.30 22.71
CA VAL A 23 -19.80 2.39 21.25
C VAL A 23 -20.64 1.26 20.67
N ASP A 24 -21.46 1.57 19.66
CA ASP A 24 -22.22 0.59 18.90
C ASP A 24 -21.30 -0.15 17.91
N LEU A 25 -20.84 -1.33 18.33
CA LEU A 25 -19.94 -2.18 17.56
C LEU A 25 -20.63 -2.81 16.35
N GLU A 26 -21.86 -3.29 16.52
CA GLU A 26 -22.62 -3.92 15.43
C GLU A 26 -22.94 -2.91 14.32
N GLY A 27 -23.33 -1.70 14.71
CA GLY A 27 -23.54 -0.59 13.78
C GLY A 27 -22.26 -0.16 13.06
N PHE A 28 -21.13 -0.15 13.77
CA PHE A 28 -19.82 0.14 13.18
C PHE A 28 -19.42 -0.91 12.14
N ASP A 29 -19.48 -2.20 12.49
CA ASP A 29 -19.12 -3.30 11.59
C ASP A 29 -20.04 -3.35 10.35
N ALA A 30 -21.35 -3.16 10.55
CA ALA A 30 -22.31 -3.09 9.45
C ALA A 30 -22.07 -1.88 8.51
N ALA A 31 -21.64 -0.74 9.06
CA ALA A 31 -21.27 0.43 8.27
C ALA A 31 -19.98 0.20 7.49
N MET A 32 -18.97 -0.42 8.11
CA MET A 32 -17.70 -0.80 7.46
C MET A 32 -17.92 -1.79 6.31
N GLU A 33 -18.75 -2.82 6.52
CA GLU A 33 -19.06 -3.79 5.47
C GLU A 33 -19.89 -3.17 4.33
N ARG A 34 -20.84 -2.28 4.66
CA ARG A 34 -21.59 -1.53 3.64
C ARG A 34 -20.67 -0.64 2.81
N GLN A 35 -19.74 0.06 3.44
CA GLN A 35 -18.77 0.91 2.77
C GLN A 35 -17.82 0.11 1.88
N LYS A 36 -17.32 -1.05 2.34
CA LYS A 36 -16.55 -1.97 1.48
C LYS A 36 -17.38 -2.44 0.28
N ALA A 37 -18.64 -2.80 0.49
CA ALA A 37 -19.55 -3.22 -0.58
C ALA A 37 -19.87 -2.08 -1.57
N GLU A 38 -20.00 -0.85 -1.09
CA GLU A 38 -20.23 0.34 -1.91
C GLU A 38 -18.98 0.75 -2.69
N ALA A 39 -17.79 0.67 -2.08
CA ALA A 39 -16.51 0.86 -2.77
C ALA A 39 -16.32 -0.17 -3.90
N ARG A 40 -16.77 -1.41 -3.69
CA ARG A 40 -16.80 -2.45 -4.74
C ARG A 40 -17.81 -2.14 -5.86
N LYS A 41 -18.92 -1.46 -5.55
CA LYS A 41 -19.99 -1.12 -6.52
C LYS A 41 -19.73 0.17 -7.29
N SER A 42 -19.04 1.15 -6.69
CA SER A 42 -18.74 2.45 -7.30
C SER A 42 -17.55 2.40 -8.28
N TRP A 43 -16.88 1.25 -8.40
CA TRP A 43 -15.76 1.05 -9.31
C TRP A 43 -16.25 0.85 -10.76
N ALA A 44 -16.52 1.97 -11.45
CA ALA A 44 -16.81 1.99 -12.88
C ALA A 44 -15.50 2.05 -13.70
N GLY A 45 -15.07 0.88 -14.18
CA GLY A 45 -14.45 0.64 -15.49
C GLY A 45 -13.27 1.51 -15.98
N SER A 46 -12.05 0.99 -15.83
CA SER A 46 -10.98 1.11 -16.85
C SER A 46 -10.17 -0.18 -16.91
N GLY A 47 -10.57 -1.17 -17.73
CA GLY A 47 -9.70 -2.30 -18.13
C GLY A 47 -9.22 -3.31 -17.07
N ASP A 48 -9.20 -2.94 -15.79
CA ASP A 48 -8.46 -3.58 -14.69
C ASP A 48 -9.34 -4.36 -13.71
N ALA A 49 -10.62 -4.54 -14.03
CA ALA A 49 -11.58 -5.17 -13.11
C ALA A 49 -11.17 -6.61 -12.72
N ALA A 50 -10.58 -7.37 -13.64
CA ALA A 50 -10.05 -8.71 -13.36
C ALA A 50 -8.75 -8.64 -12.53
N THR A 51 -7.85 -7.71 -12.85
CA THR A 51 -6.58 -7.48 -12.15
C THR A 51 -6.79 -6.99 -10.72
N GLU A 52 -7.85 -6.24 -10.43
CA GLU A 52 -8.16 -5.81 -9.06
C GLU A 52 -8.81 -6.92 -8.22
N THR A 53 -9.57 -7.83 -8.85
CA THR A 53 -10.22 -8.94 -8.15
C THR A 53 -9.19 -9.88 -7.51
N VAL A 54 -8.06 -10.13 -8.19
CA VAL A 54 -6.99 -10.98 -7.62
C VAL A 54 -6.39 -10.37 -6.35
N TRP A 55 -6.27 -9.04 -6.26
CA TRP A 55 -5.71 -8.39 -5.06
C TRP A 55 -6.63 -8.51 -3.84
N PHE A 56 -7.95 -8.45 -4.01
CA PHE A 56 -8.88 -8.72 -2.92
C PHE A 56 -8.78 -10.17 -2.42
N ALA A 57 -8.70 -11.14 -3.33
CA ALA A 57 -8.52 -12.55 -2.96
C ALA A 57 -7.17 -12.80 -2.26
N VAL A 58 -6.10 -12.11 -2.69
CA VAL A 58 -4.80 -12.13 -2.01
C VAL A 58 -4.93 -11.50 -0.62
N ARG A 59 -5.60 -10.36 -0.48
CA ARG A 59 -5.79 -9.67 0.80
C ARG A 59 -6.53 -10.50 1.83
N GLU A 60 -7.56 -11.23 1.40
CA GLU A 60 -8.34 -12.13 2.26
C GLU A 60 -7.49 -13.30 2.78
N LYS A 61 -6.54 -13.79 1.98
CA LYS A 61 -5.66 -14.91 2.36
C LYS A 61 -4.41 -14.48 3.14
N ALA A 62 -3.75 -13.41 2.70
CA ALA A 62 -2.45 -12.97 3.20
C ALA A 62 -2.53 -11.97 4.35
N GLY A 63 -3.69 -11.32 4.57
CA GLY A 63 -3.80 -10.20 5.49
C GLY A 63 -3.31 -8.88 4.87
N ALA A 64 -3.35 -7.80 5.65
CA ALA A 64 -2.77 -6.52 5.24
C ALA A 64 -1.25 -6.58 5.36
N THR A 65 -0.55 -5.83 4.51
CA THR A 65 0.90 -5.64 4.66
C THR A 65 1.17 -4.59 5.72
N GLU A 66 2.02 -4.89 6.69
CA GLU A 66 2.52 -3.93 7.65
C GLU A 66 3.52 -2.98 6.99
N PHE A 67 3.33 -1.67 7.18
CA PHE A 67 4.18 -0.65 6.57
C PHE A 67 5.20 -0.11 7.58
N LEU A 68 6.48 -0.27 7.27
CA LEU A 68 7.63 0.11 8.11
C LEU A 68 8.39 1.34 7.57
N GLY A 69 7.99 1.85 6.41
CA GLY A 69 8.75 2.82 5.63
C GLY A 69 8.81 4.25 6.18
N TYR A 70 8.27 4.47 7.38
CA TYR A 70 8.47 5.69 8.15
C TYR A 70 9.74 5.63 9.02
N ASP A 71 10.11 4.44 9.47
CA ASP A 71 11.23 4.22 10.40
C ASP A 71 12.48 3.70 9.69
N THR A 72 12.31 2.91 8.64
CA THR A 72 13.42 2.26 7.93
C THR A 72 13.19 2.17 6.42
N GLU A 73 14.30 2.09 5.67
CA GLU A 73 14.32 1.84 4.22
C GLU A 73 14.80 0.42 3.89
N GLN A 74 15.07 -0.39 4.93
CA GLN A 74 15.47 -1.79 4.84
C GLN A 74 14.68 -2.62 5.85
N ALA A 75 14.17 -3.78 5.43
CA ALA A 75 13.52 -4.72 6.34
C ALA A 75 13.60 -6.15 5.80
N GLU A 76 13.40 -7.12 6.68
CA GLU A 76 13.18 -8.52 6.29
C GLU A 76 11.67 -8.82 6.26
N GLY A 77 11.27 -9.81 5.48
CA GLY A 77 9.87 -10.24 5.37
C GLY A 77 9.73 -11.62 4.75
N ILE A 78 8.48 -12.04 4.55
CA ILE A 78 8.11 -13.31 3.93
C ILE A 78 7.18 -13.02 2.76
N VAL A 79 7.47 -13.63 1.59
CA VAL A 79 6.61 -13.57 0.40
C VAL A 79 5.29 -14.27 0.69
N GLN A 80 4.20 -13.53 0.75
CA GLN A 80 2.85 -14.07 1.01
C GLN A 80 2.15 -14.47 -0.30
N ALA A 81 2.37 -13.72 -1.38
CA ALA A 81 1.80 -14.03 -2.68
C ALA A 81 2.67 -13.48 -3.82
N LEU A 82 2.60 -14.19 -4.94
CA LEU A 82 3.14 -13.76 -6.23
C LEU A 82 1.97 -13.70 -7.21
N VAL A 83 1.89 -12.64 -8.01
CA VAL A 83 0.84 -12.46 -9.01
C VAL A 83 1.48 -12.07 -10.33
N ARG A 84 1.13 -12.78 -11.40
CA ARG A 84 1.60 -12.54 -12.76
C ARG A 84 0.41 -12.58 -13.71
N ASP A 85 0.33 -11.61 -14.63
CA ASP A 85 -0.75 -11.50 -15.62
C ASP A 85 -2.17 -11.60 -15.02
N GLY A 86 -2.36 -11.01 -13.83
CA GLY A 86 -3.64 -11.00 -13.11
C GLY A 86 -3.99 -12.31 -12.38
N ALA A 87 -3.09 -13.29 -12.34
CA ALA A 87 -3.30 -14.57 -11.66
C ALA A 87 -2.25 -14.82 -10.57
N ALA A 88 -2.67 -15.40 -9.45
CA ALA A 88 -1.74 -15.84 -8.42
C ALA A 88 -0.92 -17.03 -8.91
N VAL A 89 0.39 -17.00 -8.66
CA VAL A 89 1.35 -18.06 -9.02
C VAL A 89 2.14 -18.48 -7.79
N GLU A 90 2.65 -19.71 -7.79
CA GLU A 90 3.47 -20.21 -6.67
C GLU A 90 4.95 -19.82 -6.80
N SER A 91 5.39 -19.49 -8.01
CA SER A 91 6.78 -19.12 -8.29
C SER A 91 6.91 -18.22 -9.51
N ALA A 92 8.00 -17.46 -9.57
CA ALA A 92 8.41 -16.69 -10.74
C ALA A 92 9.92 -16.82 -10.98
N VAL A 93 10.34 -16.91 -12.24
CA VAL A 93 11.74 -17.16 -12.63
C VAL A 93 12.37 -15.93 -13.29
N VAL A 94 13.70 -15.94 -13.43
CA VAL A 94 14.46 -14.87 -14.13
C VAL A 94 13.81 -14.47 -15.44
N GLY A 95 13.63 -13.16 -15.62
CA GLY A 95 13.05 -12.58 -16.82
C GLY A 95 11.57 -12.26 -16.69
N GLU A 96 10.86 -12.87 -15.75
CA GLU A 96 9.43 -12.65 -15.57
C GLU A 96 9.14 -11.38 -14.77
N THR A 97 8.08 -10.69 -15.16
CA THR A 97 7.51 -9.56 -14.40
C THR A 97 6.47 -10.10 -13.43
N VAL A 98 6.52 -9.68 -12.18
CA VAL A 98 5.69 -10.22 -11.10
C VAL A 98 5.33 -9.12 -10.11
N GLY A 99 4.10 -9.17 -9.59
CA GLY A 99 3.69 -8.44 -8.41
C GLY A 99 3.93 -9.30 -7.16
N VAL A 100 4.69 -8.76 -6.21
CA VAL A 100 5.09 -9.46 -4.98
C VAL A 100 4.39 -8.81 -3.79
N VAL A 101 3.71 -9.63 -2.99
CA VAL A 101 3.12 -9.23 -1.71
C VAL A 101 3.90 -9.89 -0.58
N VAL A 102 4.30 -9.09 0.40
CA VAL A 102 5.01 -9.53 1.61
C VAL A 102 4.18 -9.17 2.84
N ASN A 103 4.49 -9.80 3.98
CA ASN A 103 3.83 -9.51 5.26
C ASN A 103 4.15 -8.10 5.79
N GLN A 104 5.36 -7.60 5.56
CA GLN A 104 5.78 -6.26 5.96
C GLN A 104 6.74 -5.64 4.95
N THR A 105 6.72 -4.31 4.79
CA THR A 105 7.59 -3.63 3.82
C THR A 105 7.99 -2.21 4.22
N PRO A 106 9.23 -1.78 3.92
CA PRO A 106 9.63 -0.38 3.99
C PRO A 106 9.23 0.42 2.73
N PHE A 107 8.81 -0.23 1.65
CA PHE A 107 8.49 0.43 0.38
C PHE A 107 7.19 1.20 0.48
N TYR A 108 7.24 2.49 0.16
CA TYR A 108 6.06 3.33 0.11
C TYR A 108 5.27 2.98 -1.15
N GLY A 109 4.04 2.50 -0.94
CA GLY A 109 3.07 2.35 -2.02
C GLY A 109 2.50 3.69 -2.44
N GLU A 110 2.43 3.95 -3.74
CA GLU A 110 1.94 5.20 -4.33
C GLU A 110 0.66 5.69 -3.64
N SER A 111 0.68 6.93 -3.18
CA SER A 111 -0.42 7.52 -2.42
C SER A 111 -0.19 9.03 -2.25
N GLY A 112 -1.28 9.80 -2.13
CA GLY A 112 -1.21 11.23 -1.84
C GLY A 112 -0.42 12.06 -2.86
N GLY A 113 -0.36 11.61 -4.12
CA GLY A 113 0.43 12.25 -5.19
C GLY A 113 1.93 11.98 -5.14
N GLN A 114 2.42 11.17 -4.20
CA GLN A 114 3.80 10.67 -4.20
C GLN A 114 3.85 9.31 -4.90
N MET A 115 4.71 9.19 -5.91
CA MET A 115 4.96 7.92 -6.61
C MET A 115 5.47 6.84 -5.67
N GLY A 116 5.20 5.58 -6.06
CA GLY A 116 5.69 4.40 -5.37
C GLY A 116 7.22 4.27 -5.37
N ASP A 117 7.73 3.58 -4.37
CA ASP A 117 9.15 3.28 -4.28
C ASP A 117 9.62 2.24 -5.29
N THR A 118 10.91 2.34 -5.59
CA THR A 118 11.69 1.34 -6.31
C THR A 118 12.82 0.84 -5.44
N GLY A 119 13.42 -0.29 -5.81
CA GLY A 119 14.48 -0.90 -5.03
C GLY A 119 14.68 -2.36 -5.40
N VAL A 120 15.15 -3.15 -4.45
CA VAL A 120 15.43 -4.57 -4.64
C VAL A 120 14.76 -5.38 -3.55
N ILE A 121 14.19 -6.52 -3.94
CA ILE A 121 13.80 -7.60 -3.03
C ILE A 121 14.72 -8.78 -3.35
N SER A 122 15.42 -9.31 -2.35
CA SER A 122 16.34 -10.44 -2.51
C SER A 122 16.15 -11.49 -1.44
N GLY A 123 16.33 -12.75 -1.79
CA GLY A 123 16.32 -13.86 -0.86
C GLY A 123 17.45 -14.83 -1.16
N GLU A 124 17.34 -16.07 -0.67
CA GLU A 124 18.35 -17.09 -0.89
C GLU A 124 18.39 -17.51 -2.37
N GLY A 125 19.36 -16.96 -3.11
CA GLY A 125 19.61 -17.34 -4.50
C GLY A 125 18.75 -16.62 -5.55
N PHE A 126 17.83 -15.73 -5.16
CA PHE A 126 17.02 -14.93 -6.08
C PHE A 126 17.03 -13.43 -5.77
N ALA A 127 16.71 -12.62 -6.78
CA ALA A 127 16.56 -11.18 -6.65
C ALA A 127 15.51 -10.65 -7.64
N ILE A 128 14.84 -9.59 -7.23
CA ILE A 128 13.77 -8.91 -7.98
C ILE A 128 14.08 -7.42 -7.95
N ASP A 129 14.20 -6.83 -9.13
CA ASP A 129 14.30 -5.38 -9.27
C ASP A 129 12.89 -4.81 -9.27
N VAL A 130 12.53 -4.12 -8.18
CA VAL A 130 11.22 -3.48 -7.99
C VAL A 130 11.23 -2.15 -8.72
N THR A 131 10.34 -2.02 -9.70
CA THR A 131 10.20 -0.82 -10.54
C THR A 131 9.06 0.08 -10.10
N ASP A 132 8.11 -0.44 -9.32
CA ASP A 132 6.99 0.32 -8.77
C ASP A 132 6.39 -0.38 -7.54
N THR A 133 5.81 0.40 -6.62
CA THR A 133 5.09 -0.12 -5.46
C THR A 133 3.73 0.56 -5.35
N GLN A 134 2.66 -0.23 -5.32
CA GLN A 134 1.28 0.27 -5.37
C GLN A 134 0.47 -0.25 -4.18
N LYS A 135 -0.46 0.57 -3.69
CA LYS A 135 -1.47 0.12 -2.73
C LYS A 135 -2.65 -0.51 -3.46
N LYS A 136 -2.96 -1.77 -3.16
CA LYS A 136 -4.03 -2.54 -3.81
C LYS A 136 -4.87 -3.30 -2.79
N GLY A 137 -6.06 -3.75 -3.20
CA GLY A 137 -6.88 -4.69 -2.44
C GLY A 137 -7.18 -4.28 -0.99
N ASP A 138 -7.19 -2.98 -0.68
CA ASP A 138 -7.38 -2.42 0.67
C ASP A 138 -6.34 -2.90 1.72
N GLY A 139 -5.15 -2.29 1.67
CA GLY A 139 -4.07 -2.52 2.64
C GLY A 139 -2.97 -3.48 2.19
N LEU A 140 -2.96 -3.90 0.92
CA LEU A 140 -1.78 -4.58 0.34
C LEU A 140 -0.82 -3.56 -0.24
N PHE A 141 0.47 -3.82 -0.04
CA PHE A 141 1.55 -3.15 -0.76
C PHE A 141 2.12 -4.14 -1.78
N VAL A 142 1.83 -3.89 -3.04
CA VAL A 142 2.23 -4.75 -4.16
C VAL A 142 3.48 -4.17 -4.81
N HIS A 143 4.55 -4.96 -4.80
CA HIS A 143 5.84 -4.59 -5.39
C HIS A 143 5.88 -5.16 -6.81
N PHE A 144 5.74 -4.30 -7.81
CA PHE A 144 5.86 -4.69 -9.21
C PHE A 144 7.32 -4.63 -9.63
N GLY A 145 7.84 -5.75 -10.13
CA GLY A 145 9.22 -5.84 -10.52
C GLY A 145 9.51 -7.00 -11.45
N LYS A 146 10.77 -7.12 -11.83
CA LYS A 146 11.27 -8.20 -12.68
C LYS A 146 12.23 -9.07 -11.91
N VAL A 147 12.07 -10.39 -11.99
CA VAL A 147 13.04 -11.33 -11.41
C VAL A 147 14.33 -11.23 -12.21
N THR A 148 15.42 -10.83 -11.56
CA THR A 148 16.74 -10.64 -12.19
C THR A 148 17.68 -11.81 -11.92
N LYS A 149 17.42 -12.58 -10.87
CA LYS A 149 18.21 -13.75 -10.48
C LYS A 149 17.32 -14.82 -9.86
N GLY A 150 17.63 -16.09 -10.13
CA GLY A 150 17.02 -17.25 -9.47
C GLY A 150 15.52 -17.42 -9.75
N THR A 151 14.87 -18.08 -8.80
CA THR A 151 13.42 -18.33 -8.79
C THR A 151 12.91 -17.92 -7.43
N VAL A 152 11.94 -17.01 -7.39
CA VAL A 152 11.23 -16.65 -6.17
C VAL A 152 10.00 -17.55 -6.01
N LYS A 153 9.68 -17.94 -4.77
CA LYS A 153 8.49 -18.71 -4.41
C LYS A 153 7.73 -18.06 -3.27
N THR A 154 6.45 -18.38 -3.16
CA THR A 154 5.67 -18.05 -1.98
C THR A 154 6.23 -18.76 -0.74
N GLY A 155 6.22 -18.07 0.40
CA GLY A 155 6.76 -18.53 1.67
C GLY A 155 8.25 -18.28 1.89
N GLU A 156 8.98 -17.76 0.89
CA GLU A 156 10.41 -17.48 1.04
C GLU A 156 10.67 -16.21 1.87
N ALA A 157 11.75 -16.27 2.67
CA ALA A 157 12.26 -15.12 3.40
C ALA A 157 13.00 -14.19 2.43
N VAL A 158 12.78 -12.89 2.61
CA VAL A 158 13.34 -11.84 1.75
C VAL A 158 13.87 -10.67 2.57
N GLU A 159 14.93 -10.06 2.06
CA GLU A 159 15.38 -8.71 2.41
C GLU A 159 14.82 -7.72 1.39
N LEU A 160 14.22 -6.65 1.89
CA LEU A 160 13.65 -5.54 1.13
C LEU A 160 14.53 -4.31 1.32
N LYS A 161 14.99 -3.72 0.21
CA LYS A 161 15.83 -2.52 0.23
C LYS A 161 15.33 -1.47 -0.74
N VAL A 162 14.86 -0.34 -0.20
CA VAL A 162 14.41 0.82 -0.97
C VAL A 162 15.59 1.56 -1.58
N ASP A 163 15.42 2.12 -2.78
CA ASP A 163 16.36 3.07 -3.37
C ASP A 163 16.30 4.41 -2.61
N HIS A 164 17.23 4.59 -1.68
CA HIS A 164 17.36 5.78 -0.84
C HIS A 164 17.41 7.10 -1.65
N ILE A 165 18.16 7.12 -2.76
CA ILE A 165 18.35 8.34 -3.56
C ILE A 165 17.02 8.72 -4.20
N ARG A 166 16.31 7.73 -4.76
CA ARG A 166 14.99 7.97 -5.35
C ARG A 166 13.97 8.38 -4.29
N ARG A 167 13.86 7.64 -3.17
CA ARG A 167 12.92 7.95 -2.08
C ARG A 167 13.12 9.37 -1.55
N THR A 168 14.37 9.78 -1.35
CA THR A 168 14.71 11.14 -0.91
C THR A 168 14.19 12.19 -1.90
N ARG A 169 14.42 12.01 -3.20
CA ARG A 169 13.92 12.93 -4.24
C ARG A 169 12.40 12.99 -4.29
N LEU A 170 11.72 11.85 -4.15
CA LEU A 170 10.25 11.79 -4.12
C LEU A 170 9.68 12.57 -2.93
N ARG A 171 10.25 12.37 -1.74
CA ARG A 171 9.86 13.12 -0.53
C ARG A 171 10.08 14.63 -0.71
N SER A 172 11.23 15.04 -1.24
CA SER A 172 11.52 16.45 -1.50
C SER A 172 10.53 17.07 -2.49
N ASN A 173 10.19 16.37 -3.56
CA ASN A 173 9.20 16.84 -4.54
C ASN A 173 7.80 16.94 -3.91
N HIS A 174 7.39 15.96 -3.11
CA HIS A 174 6.11 16.00 -2.41
C HIS A 174 6.05 17.20 -1.44
N SER A 175 7.10 17.43 -0.65
CA SER A 175 7.20 18.62 0.21
C SER A 175 7.16 19.93 -0.59
N ALA A 176 7.85 19.99 -1.73
CA ALA A 176 7.83 21.17 -2.60
C ALA A 176 6.42 21.48 -3.13
N THR A 177 5.64 20.46 -3.50
CA THR A 177 4.24 20.63 -3.90
C THR A 177 3.41 21.30 -2.81
N HIS A 178 3.57 20.89 -1.55
CA HIS A 178 2.88 21.54 -0.41
C HIS A 178 3.31 22.99 -0.22
N LEU A 179 4.62 23.26 -0.29
CA LEU A 179 5.14 24.63 -0.16
C LEU A 179 4.63 25.56 -1.27
N VAL A 180 4.60 25.07 -2.52
CA VAL A 180 4.05 25.83 -3.65
C VAL A 180 2.56 26.06 -3.47
N HIS A 181 1.80 25.05 -3.04
CA HIS A 181 0.37 25.19 -2.81
C HIS A 181 0.06 26.22 -1.71
N GLU A 182 0.82 26.21 -0.61
CA GLU A 182 0.65 27.21 0.45
C GLU A 182 1.02 28.61 -0.04
N ALA A 183 2.13 28.78 -0.76
CA ALA A 183 2.51 30.07 -1.34
C ALA A 183 1.44 30.61 -2.30
N LEU A 184 0.80 29.75 -3.10
CA LEU A 184 -0.32 30.15 -3.96
C LEU A 184 -1.52 30.64 -3.14
N ARG A 185 -1.82 30.00 -2.00
CA ARG A 185 -2.89 30.44 -1.09
C ARG A 185 -2.58 31.77 -0.42
N GLU A 186 -1.32 32.02 -0.06
CA GLU A 186 -0.88 33.31 0.49
C GLU A 186 -1.01 34.45 -0.54
N VAL A 187 -0.59 34.20 -1.79
CA VAL A 187 -0.54 35.24 -2.84
C VAL A 187 -1.89 35.47 -3.52
N LEU A 188 -2.60 34.40 -3.88
CA LEU A 188 -3.84 34.46 -4.66
C LEU A 188 -5.10 34.36 -3.79
N GLY A 189 -4.97 33.85 -2.57
CA GLY A 189 -6.05 33.71 -1.60
C GLY A 189 -6.46 32.27 -1.32
N THR A 190 -7.17 32.07 -0.21
CA THR A 190 -7.52 30.74 0.36
C THR A 190 -8.49 29.90 -0.48
N HIS A 191 -9.07 30.49 -1.54
CA HIS A 191 -9.95 29.80 -2.48
C HIS A 191 -9.18 28.88 -3.45
N VAL A 192 -7.85 29.01 -3.53
CA VAL A 192 -7.00 28.09 -4.27
C VAL A 192 -7.06 26.71 -3.62
N ALA A 193 -7.33 25.70 -4.45
CA ALA A 193 -7.44 24.30 -4.07
C ALA A 193 -6.70 23.41 -5.07
N GLN A 194 -5.99 22.40 -4.57
CA GLN A 194 -5.36 21.37 -5.38
C GLN A 194 -6.42 20.48 -6.06
N LYS A 195 -6.24 20.22 -7.36
CA LYS A 195 -7.17 19.42 -8.20
C LYS A 195 -6.53 18.18 -8.83
N GLY A 196 -5.30 17.86 -8.44
CA GLY A 196 -4.44 16.87 -9.09
C GLY A 196 -3.08 17.49 -9.35
#